data_AF-A0A2T7NFG3-F1
#
_entry.id   AF-A0A2T7NFG3-F1
#
_cell.length_a   1.000
_cell.length_b   1.000
_cell.length_c   1.000
_cell.angle_alpha   90.00
_cell.angle_beta   90.00
_cell.angle_gamma   90.00
#
_symmetry.space_group_name_H-M   'P 1'
#
loop_
_entity.id
_entity.type
_entity.pdbx_description
1 polymer ?
#
loop_
_entity_poly.entity_id
_entity_poly.type
_entity_poly.pdbx_seq_one_letter_code
_entity_poly.pdbx_strand_id
1 'polypeptide(L)'
;MSLTLNSYPLQNVDYKNLTNMVDFITVFTTPESNWSSLHHIFLIEDFQKIVNDYISKGVPKDKLITSISLYGYVFYIQNKSQHSAGAPSFIGPKGPMTGRKGIWAYYEVCNKMHKPGVSQSGYQQRNFIPRTTPSFFDGRVWISYDSLNRIQDKVMWLKMQDVGGYALNTVDADVFMDALCDFNIYNFPLAEGAYLASLNLKQFQSLVSSATTQVPILTPDPLTGFPTMRVVVFWLLAVGVWHLVVNRLTSDL
;
A
#
# COMPACT_ATOMS: atom_id res chain seq x y z
N MET A 1 14.78 19.14 1.02
CA MET A 1 13.44 19.43 0.47
C MET A 1 12.97 18.27 -0.38
N SER A 2 11.70 17.86 -0.27
CA SER A 2 11.09 16.75 -1.03
C SER A 2 9.91 17.25 -1.88
N LEU A 3 9.55 16.49 -2.92
CA LEU A 3 8.41 16.79 -3.79
C LEU A 3 7.49 15.57 -3.93
N THR A 4 6.18 15.77 -3.84
CA THR A 4 5.18 14.71 -4.08
C THR A 4 4.51 14.90 -5.44
N LEU A 5 4.39 13.82 -6.21
CA LEU A 5 3.83 13.79 -7.56
C LEU A 5 2.73 12.74 -7.68
N ASN A 6 1.85 12.93 -8.67
CA ASN A 6 0.72 12.03 -8.95
C ASN A 6 1.15 10.76 -9.69
N SER A 7 0.21 9.82 -9.86
CA SER A 7 0.44 8.49 -10.44
C SER A 7 0.91 8.49 -11.88
N TYR A 8 0.64 9.56 -12.63
CA TYR A 8 1.02 9.66 -14.04
C TYR A 8 1.97 10.83 -14.23
N PRO A 9 3.20 10.59 -14.68
CA PRO A 9 4.12 11.68 -14.92
C PRO A 9 3.64 12.54 -16.09
N LEU A 10 3.76 13.86 -15.94
CA LEU A 10 3.46 14.86 -16.94
C LEU A 10 4.43 14.74 -18.13
N GLN A 11 3.98 15.06 -19.34
CA GLN A 11 4.79 14.87 -20.55
C GLN A 11 5.87 15.95 -20.74
N ASN A 12 5.62 17.17 -20.28
CA ASN A 12 6.49 18.32 -20.55
C ASN A 12 7.30 18.76 -19.31
N VAL A 13 7.69 17.81 -18.46
CA VAL A 13 8.47 18.07 -17.25
C VAL A 13 9.87 17.48 -17.40
N ASP A 14 10.90 18.29 -17.18
CA ASP A 14 12.28 17.83 -17.06
C ASP A 14 12.51 17.26 -15.66
N TYR A 15 12.20 15.97 -15.50
CA TYR A 15 12.36 15.25 -14.24
C TYR A 15 13.81 15.17 -13.78
N LYS A 16 14.78 15.17 -14.70
CA LYS A 16 16.20 15.14 -14.36
C LYS A 16 16.61 16.44 -13.69
N ASN A 17 16.23 17.59 -14.26
CA ASN A 17 16.51 18.87 -13.64
C ASN A 17 15.74 19.04 -12.32
N LEU A 18 14.46 18.65 -12.29
CA LEU A 18 13.63 18.72 -11.09
C LEU A 18 14.23 17.92 -9.92
N THR A 19 14.72 16.71 -10.19
CA THR A 19 15.35 15.86 -9.18
C THR A 19 16.70 16.36 -8.69
N ASN A 20 17.35 17.31 -9.38
CA ASN A 20 18.53 18.00 -8.85
C ASN A 20 18.18 19.05 -7.79
N MET A 21 16.94 19.54 -7.77
CA MET A 21 16.47 20.57 -6.85
C MET A 21 15.95 20.00 -5.52
N VAL A 22 15.73 18.69 -5.43
CA VAL A 22 15.14 18.01 -4.27
C VAL A 22 15.98 16.82 -3.82
N ASP A 23 15.84 16.44 -2.55
CA ASP A 23 16.52 15.29 -1.96
C ASP A 23 15.97 13.98 -2.54
N PHE A 24 14.64 13.91 -2.65
CA PHE A 24 13.91 12.79 -3.23
C PHE A 24 12.52 13.25 -3.72
N ILE A 25 11.92 12.46 -4.60
CA ILE A 25 10.53 12.62 -5.01
C ILE A 25 9.70 11.45 -4.46
N THR A 26 8.47 11.74 -4.07
CA THR A 26 7.49 10.72 -3.71
C THR A 26 6.40 10.65 -4.76
N VAL A 27 6.12 9.46 -5.29
CA VAL A 27 5.08 9.26 -6.31
C VAL A 27 3.89 8.54 -5.67
N PHE A 28 2.70 9.14 -5.73
CA PHE A 28 1.45 8.50 -5.36
C PHE A 28 1.02 7.52 -6.43
N THR A 29 0.82 6.25 -6.07
CA THR A 29 0.44 5.20 -7.04
C THR A 29 -1.07 5.02 -7.16
N THR A 30 -1.85 5.67 -6.30
CA THR A 30 -3.32 5.72 -6.37
C THR A 30 -3.76 7.15 -6.69
N PRO A 31 -4.44 7.39 -7.82
CA PRO A 31 -4.88 8.72 -8.19
C PRO A 31 -6.14 9.11 -7.41
N GLU A 32 -6.25 10.38 -7.02
CA GLU A 32 -7.41 10.93 -6.31
C GLU A 32 -8.61 11.25 -7.23
N SER A 33 -8.49 10.99 -8.54
CA SER A 33 -9.51 11.30 -9.54
C SER A 33 -9.59 10.23 -10.62
N ASN A 34 -10.66 10.27 -11.42
CA ASN A 34 -10.97 9.31 -12.50
C ASN A 34 -11.31 7.88 -12.02
N TRP A 35 -12.16 7.81 -11.00
CA TRP A 35 -12.61 6.63 -10.26
C TRP A 35 -13.15 5.47 -11.12
N SER A 36 -13.80 5.76 -12.25
CA SER A 36 -14.52 4.78 -13.08
C SER A 36 -13.66 3.67 -13.67
N SER A 37 -12.33 3.82 -13.65
CA SER A 37 -11.39 2.82 -14.17
C SER A 37 -10.51 2.22 -13.08
N LEU A 38 -10.61 2.64 -11.81
CA LEU A 38 -9.60 2.32 -10.78
C LEU A 38 -9.71 0.95 -10.14
N HIS A 39 -10.57 0.04 -10.64
CA HIS A 39 -10.67 -1.32 -10.08
C HIS A 39 -9.33 -2.06 -10.10
N HIS A 40 -8.47 -1.74 -11.07
CA HIS A 40 -7.15 -2.33 -11.29
C HIS A 40 -6.01 -1.59 -10.59
N ILE A 41 -6.20 -0.39 -10.02
CA ILE A 41 -5.08 0.45 -9.53
C ILE A 41 -4.22 -0.20 -8.43
N PHE A 42 -4.76 -1.19 -7.72
CA PHE A 42 -4.04 -1.96 -6.69
C PHE A 42 -3.32 -3.19 -7.26
N LEU A 43 -3.43 -3.46 -8.56
CA LEU A 43 -2.66 -4.49 -9.25
C LEU A 43 -1.17 -4.18 -9.15
N ILE A 44 -0.39 -5.25 -9.06
CA ILE A 44 1.06 -5.12 -9.03
C ILE A 44 1.56 -4.57 -10.37
N GLU A 45 0.93 -4.95 -11.49
CA GLU A 45 1.33 -4.52 -12.83
C GLU A 45 1.18 -3.01 -13.03
N ASP A 46 0.09 -2.40 -12.55
CA ASP A 46 -0.12 -0.95 -12.65
C ASP A 46 0.84 -0.18 -11.74
N PHE A 47 1.03 -0.69 -10.51
CA PHE A 47 2.02 -0.17 -9.60
C PHE A 47 3.43 -0.17 -10.22
N GLN A 48 3.83 -1.30 -10.81
CA GLN A 48 5.11 -1.44 -11.51
C GLN A 48 5.21 -0.51 -12.71
N LYS A 49 4.14 -0.38 -13.48
CA LYS A 49 4.08 0.52 -14.64
C LYS A 49 4.32 1.97 -14.21
N ILE A 50 3.67 2.44 -13.16
CA ILE A 50 3.84 3.82 -12.64
C ILE A 50 5.31 4.06 -12.28
N VAL A 51 5.93 3.15 -11.54
CA VAL A 51 7.34 3.26 -11.14
C VAL A 51 8.26 3.29 -12.35
N ASN A 52 8.05 2.39 -13.31
CA ASN A 52 8.85 2.32 -14.53
C ASN A 52 8.67 3.55 -15.43
N ASP A 53 7.46 4.13 -15.50
CA ASP A 53 7.20 5.35 -16.26
C ASP A 53 8.04 6.52 -15.71
N TYR A 54 8.10 6.68 -14.38
CA TYR A 54 8.94 7.72 -13.74
C TYR A 54 10.44 7.50 -13.97
N ILE A 55 10.90 6.25 -13.85
CA ILE A 55 12.30 5.90 -14.15
C ILE A 55 12.64 6.22 -15.61
N SER A 56 11.76 5.84 -16.55
CA SER A 56 11.98 6.08 -17.99
C SER A 56 12.02 7.57 -18.35
N LYS A 57 11.35 8.42 -17.56
CA LYS A 57 11.37 9.88 -17.71
C LYS A 57 12.58 10.56 -17.07
N GLY A 58 13.52 9.79 -16.52
CA GLY A 58 14.80 10.31 -16.05
C GLY A 58 14.86 10.64 -14.56
N VAL A 59 13.91 10.16 -13.76
CA VAL A 59 14.03 10.21 -12.30
C VAL A 59 15.13 9.24 -11.85
N PRO A 60 16.17 9.69 -11.12
CA PRO A 60 17.17 8.81 -10.51
C PRO A 60 16.51 7.83 -9.53
N LYS A 61 16.80 6.54 -9.67
CA LYS A 61 16.17 5.48 -8.87
C LYS A 61 16.36 5.70 -7.36
N ASP A 62 17.57 6.06 -6.94
CA ASP A 62 17.93 6.35 -5.54
C ASP A 62 17.17 7.54 -4.93
N LYS A 63 16.56 8.39 -5.77
CA LYS A 63 15.70 9.51 -5.36
C LYS A 63 14.20 9.22 -5.49
N LEU A 64 13.81 8.06 -6.02
CA LEU A 64 12.42 7.69 -6.22
C LEU A 64 11.87 6.97 -4.98
N ILE A 65 10.92 7.62 -4.30
CA ILE A 65 10.10 7.01 -3.25
C ILE A 65 8.72 6.69 -3.82
N THR A 66 8.28 5.46 -3.70
CA THR A 66 6.99 5.03 -4.25
C THR A 66 5.96 4.82 -3.14
N SER A 67 4.82 5.50 -3.22
CA SER A 67 3.75 5.36 -2.23
C SER A 67 2.96 4.06 -2.40
N ILE A 68 2.63 3.43 -1.28
CA ILE A 68 1.75 2.27 -1.13
C ILE A 68 0.57 2.74 -0.28
N SER A 69 -0.64 2.55 -0.81
CA SER A 69 -1.86 3.01 -0.14
C SER A 69 -2.33 2.00 0.90
N LEU A 70 -2.63 2.48 2.11
CA LEU A 70 -3.19 1.69 3.23
C LEU A 70 -4.70 1.88 3.35
N TYR A 71 -5.34 2.32 2.28
CA TYR A 71 -6.79 2.42 2.12
C TYR A 71 -7.19 1.76 0.79
N GLY A 72 -8.47 1.44 0.67
CA GLY A 72 -9.08 0.90 -0.54
C GLY A 72 -10.01 1.88 -1.22
N TYR A 73 -10.26 1.62 -2.50
CA TYR A 73 -11.29 2.28 -3.28
C TYR A 73 -12.55 1.43 -3.37
N VAL A 74 -13.67 2.11 -3.17
CA VAL A 74 -14.98 1.48 -3.05
C VAL A 74 -15.89 1.99 -4.14
N PHE A 75 -16.57 1.05 -4.81
CA PHE A 75 -17.43 1.32 -5.95
C PHE A 75 -18.80 0.65 -5.79
N TYR A 76 -19.81 1.22 -6.44
CA TYR A 76 -21.04 0.52 -6.78
C TYR A 76 -20.93 -0.03 -8.20
N ILE A 77 -20.95 -1.36 -8.35
CA ILE A 77 -21.04 -2.02 -9.65
C ILE A 77 -22.43 -1.75 -10.24
N GLN A 78 -22.48 -1.33 -11.50
CA GLN A 78 -23.75 -1.05 -12.20
C GLN A 78 -24.57 -2.33 -12.41
N ASN A 79 -23.93 -3.37 -12.94
CA ASN A 79 -24.55 -4.65 -13.21
C ASN A 79 -23.95 -5.74 -12.31
N LYS A 80 -24.76 -6.33 -11.43
CA LYS A 80 -24.33 -7.38 -10.49
C LYS A 80 -23.68 -8.58 -11.19
N SER A 81 -24.08 -8.86 -12.43
CA SER A 81 -23.53 -9.96 -13.23
C SER A 81 -22.16 -9.63 -13.84
N GLN A 82 -21.74 -8.36 -13.81
CA GLN A 82 -20.42 -7.90 -14.28
C GLN A 82 -19.53 -7.60 -13.07
N HIS A 83 -19.01 -8.67 -12.47
CA HIS A 83 -18.18 -8.62 -11.27
C HIS A 83 -16.70 -8.88 -11.58
N SER A 84 -16.19 -8.32 -12.69
CA SER A 84 -14.76 -8.36 -13.03
C SER A 84 -14.09 -6.99 -12.84
N ALA A 85 -12.76 -6.97 -12.73
CA ALA A 85 -12.00 -5.72 -12.76
C ALA A 85 -12.31 -4.97 -14.06
N GLY A 86 -12.52 -3.65 -13.97
CA GLY A 86 -12.93 -2.82 -15.10
C GLY A 86 -14.43 -2.83 -15.41
N ALA A 87 -15.26 -3.55 -14.64
CA ALA A 87 -16.72 -3.46 -14.79
C ALA A 87 -17.23 -2.03 -14.58
N PRO A 88 -18.24 -1.57 -15.34
CA PRO A 88 -18.84 -0.25 -15.16
C PRO A 88 -19.32 -0.03 -13.72
N SER A 89 -18.89 1.08 -13.12
CA SER A 89 -19.15 1.37 -11.73
C SER A 89 -19.31 2.87 -11.44
N PHE A 90 -19.87 3.17 -10.28
CA PHE A 90 -19.95 4.51 -9.72
C PHE A 90 -19.16 4.59 -8.41
N ILE A 91 -18.86 5.80 -7.96
CA ILE A 91 -18.25 6.03 -6.63
C ILE A 91 -19.12 5.37 -5.56
N GLY A 92 -18.50 4.53 -4.75
CA GLY A 92 -19.15 3.75 -3.69
C GLY A 92 -19.58 4.58 -2.48
N PRO A 93 -20.08 3.90 -1.43
CA PRO A 93 -20.52 4.55 -0.19
C PRO A 93 -19.38 5.29 0.52
N LYS A 94 -19.77 6.19 1.43
CA LYS A 94 -18.84 6.76 2.41
C LYS A 94 -18.34 5.68 3.38
N GLY A 95 -17.07 5.78 3.78
CA GLY A 95 -16.53 4.97 4.88
C GLY A 95 -17.37 5.14 6.15
N PRO A 96 -17.70 4.07 6.87
CA PRO A 96 -18.53 4.13 8.08
C PRO A 96 -17.92 4.97 9.21
N MET A 97 -16.59 5.07 9.25
CA MET A 97 -15.82 5.81 10.26
C MET A 97 -15.13 7.03 9.65
N THR A 98 -14.44 6.88 8.51
CA THR A 98 -13.73 7.99 7.85
C THR A 98 -14.66 9.01 7.24
N GLY A 99 -15.90 8.63 6.90
CA GLY A 99 -16.86 9.48 6.20
C GLY A 99 -16.49 9.85 4.77
N ARG A 100 -15.36 9.36 4.23
CA ARG A 100 -14.87 9.68 2.88
C ARG A 100 -15.64 8.86 1.84
N LYS A 101 -16.23 9.52 0.85
CA LYS A 101 -16.99 8.87 -0.22
C LYS A 101 -16.05 8.12 -1.18
N GLY A 102 -16.27 6.83 -1.38
CA GLY A 102 -15.51 6.01 -2.33
C GLY A 102 -14.11 5.59 -1.87
N ILE A 103 -13.70 5.96 -0.66
CA ILE A 103 -12.41 5.59 -0.07
C ILE A 103 -12.70 5.04 1.32
N TRP A 104 -12.23 3.83 1.61
CA TRP A 104 -12.34 3.21 2.93
C TRP A 104 -10.94 2.95 3.46
N ALA A 105 -10.67 3.34 4.71
CA ALA A 105 -9.43 2.95 5.39
C ALA A 105 -9.32 1.43 5.50
N TYR A 106 -8.10 0.89 5.58
CA TYR A 106 -7.91 -0.55 5.73
C TYR A 106 -8.64 -1.09 6.95
N TYR A 107 -8.64 -0.36 8.08
CA TYR A 107 -9.41 -0.79 9.26
C TYR A 107 -10.92 -0.87 9.01
N GLU A 108 -11.51 -0.03 8.14
CA GLU A 108 -12.93 -0.10 7.75
C GLU A 108 -13.20 -1.32 6.85
N VAL A 109 -12.30 -1.57 5.89
CA VAL A 109 -12.35 -2.75 5.02
C VAL A 109 -12.24 -4.02 5.87
N CYS A 110 -11.27 -4.05 6.78
CA CYS A 110 -11.00 -5.15 7.70
C CYS A 110 -12.20 -5.43 8.60
N ASN A 111 -12.77 -4.40 9.25
CA ASN A 111 -13.98 -4.53 10.06
C ASN A 111 -15.14 -5.13 9.26
N LYS A 112 -15.30 -4.69 8.00
CA LYS A 112 -16.36 -5.19 7.14
C LYS A 112 -16.12 -6.66 6.75
N MET A 113 -14.89 -7.06 6.46
CA MET A 113 -14.53 -8.43 6.06
C MET A 113 -14.77 -9.48 7.15
N HIS A 114 -14.66 -9.10 8.43
CA HIS A 114 -14.82 -10.03 9.57
C HIS A 114 -16.27 -10.17 10.07
N LYS A 115 -17.24 -9.44 9.49
CA LYS A 115 -18.65 -9.55 9.89
C LYS A 115 -19.30 -10.85 9.37
N PRO A 116 -20.06 -11.58 10.21
CA PRO A 116 -20.82 -12.76 9.78
C PRO A 116 -21.77 -12.45 8.60
N GLY A 117 -21.85 -13.36 7.63
CA GLY A 117 -22.74 -13.22 6.46
C GLY A 117 -22.15 -12.49 5.26
N VAL A 118 -20.91 -12.00 5.33
CA VAL A 118 -20.16 -11.57 4.15
C VAL A 118 -19.69 -12.80 3.38
N SER A 119 -20.32 -13.06 2.24
CA SER A 119 -19.82 -14.08 1.34
C SER A 119 -18.55 -13.58 0.65
N GLN A 120 -17.41 -14.22 0.89
CA GLN A 120 -16.22 -14.14 0.02
C GLN A 120 -16.46 -14.77 -1.36
N SER A 121 -17.71 -14.80 -1.85
CA SER A 121 -18.03 -15.29 -3.19
C SER A 121 -17.52 -14.30 -4.22
N GLY A 122 -16.44 -14.70 -4.89
CA GLY A 122 -15.82 -13.92 -5.95
C GLY A 122 -14.31 -14.13 -6.05
N TYR A 123 -13.64 -14.64 -5.02
CA TYR A 123 -12.19 -14.86 -5.06
C TYR A 123 -11.80 -16.29 -4.73
N GLN A 124 -11.42 -17.03 -5.78
CA GLN A 124 -10.74 -18.30 -5.62
C GLN A 124 -9.38 -18.04 -4.96
N GLN A 125 -9.20 -18.53 -3.73
CA GLN A 125 -7.88 -18.85 -3.17
C GLN A 125 -7.21 -20.04 -3.90
N ARG A 126 -7.65 -20.40 -5.11
CA ARG A 126 -7.08 -21.53 -5.85
C ARG A 126 -6.04 -21.03 -6.83
N ASN A 127 -4.79 -21.17 -6.40
CA ASN A 127 -3.60 -21.37 -7.21
C ASN A 127 -3.21 -20.23 -8.17
N PHE A 128 -2.05 -19.62 -7.87
CA PHE A 128 -1.15 -18.95 -8.81
C PHE A 128 -1.79 -17.94 -9.79
N ILE A 129 -1.85 -16.69 -9.33
CA ILE A 129 -1.65 -15.40 -10.03
C ILE A 129 -2.56 -14.36 -9.33
N PRO A 130 -2.03 -13.59 -8.37
CA PRO A 130 -2.83 -12.71 -7.54
C PRO A 130 -3.02 -11.32 -8.17
N ARG A 131 -4.20 -11.08 -8.75
CA ARG A 131 -4.58 -9.80 -9.39
C ARG A 131 -5.49 -8.94 -8.50
N THR A 132 -5.02 -8.46 -7.34
CA THR A 132 -5.77 -7.72 -6.28
C THR A 132 -6.51 -8.62 -5.27
N THR A 133 -7.03 -8.05 -4.18
CA THR A 133 -8.07 -8.70 -3.35
C THR A 133 -9.40 -7.92 -3.49
N PRO A 134 -10.12 -8.05 -4.63
CA PRO A 134 -11.50 -7.60 -4.73
C PRO A 134 -12.31 -8.26 -3.64
N SER A 135 -12.92 -7.45 -2.79
CA SER A 135 -13.89 -7.94 -1.81
C SER A 135 -15.26 -7.41 -2.18
N PHE A 136 -16.19 -8.35 -2.38
CA PHE A 136 -17.57 -8.07 -2.76
C PHE A 136 -18.44 -8.01 -1.52
N PHE A 137 -19.23 -6.95 -1.42
CA PHE A 137 -20.20 -6.82 -0.34
C PHE A 137 -21.57 -6.46 -0.92
N ASP A 138 -22.61 -7.07 -0.37
CA ASP A 138 -24.01 -6.68 -0.62
C ASP A 138 -24.45 -6.74 -2.10
N GLY A 139 -23.76 -7.55 -2.91
CA GLY A 139 -24.04 -7.79 -4.32
C GLY A 139 -23.84 -6.60 -5.26
N ARG A 140 -23.49 -5.39 -4.78
CA ARG A 140 -23.15 -4.22 -5.62
C ARG A 140 -21.91 -3.47 -5.16
N VAL A 141 -21.41 -3.68 -3.95
CA VAL A 141 -20.23 -2.97 -3.46
C VAL A 141 -18.98 -3.75 -3.84
N TRP A 142 -18.08 -3.10 -4.56
CA TRP A 142 -16.75 -3.59 -4.88
C TRP A 142 -15.73 -2.80 -4.06
N ILE A 143 -14.83 -3.49 -3.36
CA ILE A 143 -13.68 -2.87 -2.68
C ILE A 143 -12.39 -3.40 -3.32
N SER A 144 -11.57 -2.50 -3.87
CA SER A 144 -10.18 -2.79 -4.25
C SER A 144 -9.24 -2.19 -3.20
N TYR A 145 -8.37 -3.01 -2.63
CA TYR A 145 -7.38 -2.60 -1.62
C TYR A 145 -6.15 -3.50 -1.70
N ASP A 146 -5.06 -3.09 -1.05
CA ASP A 146 -3.90 -3.94 -0.82
C ASP A 146 -4.06 -4.75 0.47
N SER A 147 -3.96 -6.08 0.38
CA SER A 147 -3.79 -6.94 1.56
C SER A 147 -2.33 -6.96 2.01
N LEU A 148 -2.06 -7.46 3.23
CA LEU A 148 -0.71 -7.58 3.80
C LEU A 148 0.30 -8.19 2.81
N ASN A 149 -0.05 -9.33 2.21
CA ASN A 149 0.82 -10.00 1.23
C ASN A 149 1.08 -9.13 -0.02
N ARG A 150 0.10 -8.33 -0.47
CA ARG A 150 0.28 -7.42 -1.62
C ARG A 150 1.26 -6.30 -1.30
N ILE A 151 1.17 -5.73 -0.09
CA ILE A 151 2.10 -4.70 0.37
C ILE A 151 3.51 -5.25 0.45
N GLN A 152 3.67 -6.45 1.03
CA GLN A 152 4.97 -7.12 1.07
C GLN A 152 5.53 -7.35 -0.33
N ASP A 153 4.72 -7.85 -1.28
CA ASP A 153 5.12 -8.04 -2.68
C ASP A 153 5.59 -6.73 -3.32
N LYS A 154 4.86 -5.63 -3.12
CA LYS A 154 5.21 -4.29 -3.62
C LYS A 154 6.55 -3.82 -3.06
N VAL A 155 6.75 -3.91 -1.74
CA VAL A 155 7.99 -3.47 -1.08
C VAL A 155 9.19 -4.33 -1.53
N MET A 156 9.03 -5.65 -1.59
CA MET A 156 10.08 -6.55 -2.09
C MET A 156 10.45 -6.21 -3.53
N TRP A 157 9.45 -5.94 -4.38
CA TRP A 157 9.70 -5.56 -5.77
C TRP A 157 10.42 -4.21 -5.90
N LEU A 158 10.01 -3.18 -5.15
CA LEU A 158 10.71 -1.88 -5.14
C LEU A 158 12.18 -2.04 -4.76
N LYS A 159 12.47 -2.86 -3.76
CA LYS A 159 13.84 -3.18 -3.36
C LYS A 159 14.63 -3.84 -4.50
N MET A 160 14.02 -4.78 -5.21
CA MET A 160 14.65 -5.40 -6.40
C MET A 160 14.90 -4.40 -7.53
N GLN A 161 14.11 -3.33 -7.62
CA GLN A 161 14.33 -2.25 -8.60
C GLN A 161 15.41 -1.25 -8.20
N ASP A 162 15.94 -1.36 -6.98
CA ASP A 162 16.94 -0.45 -6.41
C ASP A 162 16.46 1.01 -6.37
N VAL A 163 15.17 1.20 -6.06
CA VAL A 163 14.63 2.55 -5.86
C VAL A 163 14.90 3.05 -4.44
N GLY A 164 14.85 4.36 -4.26
CA GLY A 164 15.21 5.06 -3.03
C GLY A 164 14.37 4.71 -1.82
N GLY A 165 13.18 4.13 -2.01
CA GLY A 165 12.36 3.61 -0.93
C GLY A 165 10.86 3.60 -1.23
N TYR A 166 10.06 3.57 -0.17
CA TYR A 166 8.61 3.54 -0.25
C TYR A 166 7.96 4.51 0.74
N ALA A 167 6.72 4.89 0.44
CA ALA A 167 5.91 5.68 1.35
C ALA A 167 4.63 4.95 1.76
N LEU A 168 4.18 5.13 2.99
CA LEU A 168 2.92 4.61 3.50
C LEU A 168 1.86 5.71 3.47
N ASN A 169 0.77 5.49 2.72
CA ASN A 169 -0.27 6.49 2.46
C ASN A 169 -1.68 5.97 2.81
N THR A 170 -2.28 6.32 3.95
CA THR A 170 -1.69 6.97 5.12
C THR A 170 -1.65 5.99 6.28
N VAL A 171 -0.74 6.19 7.23
CA VAL A 171 -0.58 5.27 8.37
C VAL A 171 -1.81 5.21 9.28
N ASP A 172 -2.58 6.31 9.37
CA ASP A 172 -3.86 6.37 10.08
C ASP A 172 -4.97 5.52 9.43
N ALA A 173 -4.79 5.04 8.20
CA ALA A 173 -5.73 4.13 7.56
C ALA A 173 -5.50 2.66 7.94
N ASP A 174 -4.35 2.34 8.56
CA ASP A 174 -4.05 1.00 9.08
C ASP A 174 -4.79 0.73 10.40
N VAL A 175 -4.69 -0.49 10.94
CA VAL A 175 -5.31 -0.85 12.23
C VAL A 175 -4.45 -0.33 13.38
N PHE A 176 -4.77 0.83 13.94
CA PHE A 176 -4.01 1.43 15.06
C PHE A 176 -4.62 1.16 16.45
N MET A 177 -5.78 0.49 16.49
CA MET A 177 -6.45 0.05 17.71
C MET A 177 -7.18 -1.26 17.43
N ASP A 178 -7.06 -2.25 18.33
CA ASP A 178 -7.71 -3.57 18.23
C ASP A 178 -9.23 -3.48 17.98
N ALA A 179 -9.90 -2.47 18.54
CA ALA A 179 -11.35 -2.30 18.38
C ALA A 179 -11.77 -1.96 16.93
N LEU A 180 -10.83 -1.58 16.05
CA LEU A 180 -11.15 -1.19 14.67
C LEU A 180 -11.30 -2.40 13.75
N CYS A 181 -10.59 -3.49 14.02
CA CYS A 181 -10.74 -4.77 13.33
C CYS A 181 -10.31 -5.91 14.24
N ASP A 182 -11.01 -7.05 14.21
CA ASP A 182 -10.80 -8.22 15.10
C ASP A 182 -9.44 -8.95 14.89
N PHE A 183 -8.33 -8.22 14.93
CA PHE A 183 -6.97 -8.72 15.05
C PHE A 183 -6.53 -8.50 16.50
N ASN A 184 -6.62 -9.55 17.31
CA ASN A 184 -6.36 -9.48 18.75
C ASN A 184 -4.88 -9.27 19.14
N ILE A 185 -3.99 -8.84 18.23
CA ILE A 185 -2.53 -8.96 18.44
C ILE A 185 -1.65 -7.85 17.79
N TYR A 186 -2.06 -7.08 16.77
CA TYR A 186 -1.13 -6.16 16.06
C TYR A 186 -1.70 -4.77 15.72
N ASN A 187 -1.03 -3.74 16.24
CA ASN A 187 -1.15 -2.36 15.74
C ASN A 187 -0.29 -2.18 14.48
N PHE A 188 -0.85 -1.52 13.48
CA PHE A 188 -0.25 -1.22 12.18
C PHE A 188 0.24 -2.45 11.37
N PRO A 189 -0.61 -3.49 11.18
CA PRO A 189 -0.19 -4.73 10.51
C PRO A 189 0.32 -4.52 9.08
N LEU A 190 -0.22 -3.54 8.33
CA LEU A 190 0.24 -3.26 6.97
C LEU A 190 1.58 -2.52 6.96
N ALA A 191 1.75 -1.53 7.84
CA ALA A 191 3.00 -0.79 7.98
C ALA A 191 4.14 -1.70 8.47
N GLU A 192 3.87 -2.54 9.48
CA GLU A 192 4.82 -3.53 9.97
C GLU A 192 5.19 -4.54 8.87
N GLY A 193 4.19 -5.05 8.13
CA GLY A 193 4.42 -5.92 6.98
C GLY A 193 5.33 -5.31 5.93
N ALA A 194 5.11 -4.04 5.58
CA ALA A 194 5.97 -3.29 4.66
C ALA A 194 7.41 -3.17 5.20
N TYR A 195 7.55 -2.84 6.49
CA TYR A 195 8.84 -2.74 7.15
C TYR A 195 9.60 -4.07 7.13
N LEU A 196 8.97 -5.17 7.55
CA LEU A 196 9.60 -6.49 7.55
C LEU A 196 10.02 -6.94 6.14
N ALA A 197 9.19 -6.66 5.12
CA ALA A 197 9.54 -6.90 3.72
C ALA A 197 10.76 -6.10 3.26
N SER A 198 10.92 -4.86 3.76
CA SER A 198 12.08 -4.01 3.44
C SER A 198 13.40 -4.53 4.00
N LEU A 199 13.35 -5.32 5.09
CA LEU A 199 14.52 -5.85 5.79
C LEU A 199 15.11 -7.14 5.16
N ASN A 200 14.60 -7.63 4.02
CA ASN A 200 15.01 -8.93 3.41
C ASN A 200 14.80 -10.15 4.32
N LEU A 201 13.79 -10.11 5.19
CA LEU A 201 13.56 -11.12 6.23
C LEU A 201 12.95 -12.46 5.74
N LYS A 202 13.18 -12.88 4.49
CA LYS A 202 12.95 -14.29 4.14
C LYS A 202 13.79 -15.25 5.02
N GLN A 203 14.87 -14.78 5.65
CA GLN A 203 15.58 -15.49 6.72
C GLN A 203 14.85 -15.52 8.08
N PHE A 204 13.96 -14.57 8.36
CA PHE A 204 13.23 -14.48 9.63
C PHE A 204 12.13 -15.53 9.73
N GLN A 205 11.44 -15.84 8.62
CA GLN A 205 10.46 -16.93 8.59
C GLN A 205 11.08 -18.31 8.89
N SER A 206 12.33 -18.57 8.50
CA SER A 206 13.05 -19.79 8.88
C SER A 206 13.50 -19.81 10.35
N LEU A 207 13.80 -18.64 10.94
CA LEU A 207 14.21 -18.52 12.34
C LEU A 207 13.02 -18.63 13.32
N VAL A 208 11.86 -18.07 12.95
CA VAL A 208 10.63 -18.15 13.75
C VAL A 208 10.05 -19.57 13.76
N SER A 209 10.24 -20.32 12.66
CA SER A 209 9.77 -21.72 12.57
C SER A 209 10.60 -22.72 13.38
N SER A 210 11.76 -22.31 13.91
CA SER A 210 12.68 -23.17 14.67
C SER A 210 12.87 -22.78 16.14
N ALA A 211 12.29 -21.67 16.59
CA ALA A 211 12.46 -21.19 17.97
C ALA A 211 11.36 -21.72 18.90
N THR A 212 11.55 -22.94 19.41
CA THR A 212 11.03 -23.30 20.72
C THR A 212 12.05 -22.83 21.77
N THR A 213 11.60 -21.95 22.67
CA THR A 213 12.28 -21.52 23.90
C THR A 213 13.49 -20.57 23.77
N GLN A 214 13.27 -19.37 24.33
CA GLN A 214 14.22 -18.27 24.62
C GLN A 214 14.77 -17.50 23.42
N VAL A 215 14.27 -16.27 23.27
CA VAL A 215 14.75 -15.25 22.32
C VAL A 215 16.11 -14.72 22.79
N PRO A 216 17.20 -14.92 22.03
CA PRO A 216 18.41 -14.13 22.20
C PRO A 216 18.15 -12.75 21.56
N ILE A 217 18.49 -11.68 22.28
CA ILE A 217 18.50 -10.33 21.73
C ILE A 217 19.58 -10.28 20.65
N LEU A 218 19.19 -10.39 19.38
CA LEU A 218 20.09 -10.19 18.25
C LEU A 218 20.34 -8.69 18.08
N THR A 219 21.57 -8.24 18.34
CA THR A 219 22.05 -6.96 17.82
C THR A 219 22.05 -7.00 16.29
N PRO A 220 21.60 -5.96 15.58
CA PRO A 220 21.63 -5.95 14.13
C PRO A 220 23.08 -6.05 13.63
N ASP A 221 23.38 -7.07 12.83
CA ASP A 221 24.60 -7.15 12.03
C ASP A 221 24.58 -5.99 11.00
N PRO A 222 25.69 -5.25 10.77
CA PRO A 222 25.68 -4.15 9.83
C PRO A 222 25.51 -4.72 8.42
N LEU A 223 24.31 -4.55 7.84
CA LEU A 223 24.01 -4.87 6.45
C LEU A 223 24.88 -4.01 5.50
N THR A 224 26.13 -4.43 5.26
CA THR A 224 26.98 -3.83 4.22
C THR A 224 26.61 -4.46 2.88
N GLY A 225 25.80 -3.77 2.08
CA GLY A 225 25.67 -4.12 0.65
C GLY A 225 24.41 -3.68 -0.09
N PHE A 226 23.34 -3.27 0.60
CA PHE A 226 22.15 -2.72 -0.05
C PHE A 226 21.87 -1.31 0.47
N PRO A 227 21.53 -0.33 -0.40
CA PRO A 227 21.06 0.96 0.09
C PRO A 227 19.85 0.73 0.99
N THR A 228 19.87 1.32 2.17
CA THR A 228 18.74 1.32 3.09
C THR A 228 17.58 2.05 2.42
N MET A 229 16.48 1.34 2.13
CA MET A 229 15.28 1.98 1.58
C MET A 229 14.79 3.04 2.57
N ARG A 230 14.55 4.26 2.08
CA ARG A 230 13.90 5.30 2.87
C ARG A 230 12.43 4.95 3.06
N VAL A 231 11.92 5.16 4.28
CA VAL A 231 10.49 5.02 4.57
C VAL A 231 9.92 6.40 4.81
N VAL A 232 8.88 6.75 4.05
CA VAL A 232 8.15 8.02 4.23
C VAL A 232 6.75 7.70 4.73
N VAL A 233 6.28 8.41 5.74
CA VAL A 233 4.95 8.18 6.32
C VAL A 233 4.10 9.42 6.10
N PHE A 234 2.93 9.24 5.51
CA PHE A 234 1.90 10.28 5.39
C PHE A 234 0.83 10.08 6.44
N TRP A 235 0.32 11.19 6.97
CA TRP A 235 -0.85 11.26 7.83
C TRP A 235 -1.94 12.10 7.16
N LEU A 236 -3.20 11.67 7.27
CA LEU A 236 -4.34 12.44 6.80
C LEU A 236 -4.91 13.30 7.95
N LEU A 237 -4.28 14.46 8.24
CA LEU A 237 -4.88 15.42 9.18
C LEU A 237 -5.81 16.39 8.44
N ALA A 238 -6.90 16.79 9.10
CA ALA A 238 -7.97 17.65 8.56
C ALA A 238 -7.55 19.04 8.05
N VAL A 239 -6.26 19.39 8.14
CA VAL A 239 -5.68 20.70 7.76
C VAL A 239 -4.52 20.61 6.75
N GLY A 240 -4.28 19.45 6.13
CA GLY A 240 -3.29 19.31 5.04
C GLY A 240 -2.57 17.96 5.04
N VAL A 241 -1.89 17.65 3.94
CA VAL A 241 -1.03 16.45 3.81
C VAL A 241 0.34 16.76 4.42
N TRP A 242 0.68 16.10 5.52
CA TRP A 242 2.00 16.18 6.15
C TRP A 242 2.73 14.85 5.98
N HIS A 243 4.04 14.90 5.76
CA HIS A 243 4.89 13.71 5.69
C HIS A 243 6.05 13.77 6.68
N LEU A 244 6.42 12.62 7.23
CA LEU A 244 7.64 12.43 8.01
C LEU A 244 8.53 11.41 7.30
N VAL A 245 9.82 11.72 7.14
CA VAL A 245 10.81 10.73 6.71
C VAL A 245 11.26 9.98 7.94
N VAL A 246 11.04 8.67 7.96
CA VAL A 246 11.37 7.81 9.08
C VAL A 246 12.45 6.85 8.61
N ASN A 247 13.65 6.96 9.20
CA ASN A 247 14.75 6.05 8.88
C ASN A 247 14.61 4.68 9.58
N ARG A 248 13.66 4.54 10.53
CA ARG A 248 13.38 3.32 11.28
C ARG A 248 11.94 3.34 11.82
N LEU A 249 11.07 2.44 11.37
CA LEU A 249 9.77 2.21 12.01
C LEU A 249 10.03 1.39 13.27
N THR A 250 10.00 2.01 14.45
CA THR A 250 10.02 1.30 15.73
C THR A 250 8.59 1.01 16.18
N SER A 251 8.41 0.02 17.04
CA SER A 251 7.14 -0.36 17.66
C SER A 251 6.50 0.72 18.54
N ASP A 252 7.08 1.91 18.59
CA ASP A 252 6.68 3.02 19.47
C ASP A 252 5.89 4.10 18.71
N LEU A 253 5.34 3.77 17.53
CA LEU A 253 4.39 4.60 16.79
C LEU A 253 2.99 4.57 17.41
#